data_AF-A0A4U9QTJ5-F1
#
_entry.id   AF-A0A4U9QTJ5-F1
#
_cell.length_a   1.000
_cell.length_b   1.000
_cell.length_c   1.000
_cell.angle_alpha   90.00
_cell.angle_beta   90.00
_cell.angle_gamma   90.00
#
_symmetry.space_group_name_H-M   'P 1'
#
loop_
_entity.id
_entity.type
_entity.pdbx_description
1 polymer ?
#
loop_
_entity_poly.entity_id
_entity_poly.type
_entity_poly.pdbx_seq_one_letter_code
_entity_poly.pdbx_strand_id
1 'polypeptide(L)'
;MKKLLSLVLTGAIVFSFTGCENMQKAQNETEKQTKNIGNQVEKQSENVGENVQKQSENLGENVQKQTKNVGEQVEKQSENIQNQFGIDNLMDQFRKAGFAIGANEKIPFENLGAKNGYRVKVDNDVIDVYEFDMNNLSAEGKKVTDEAKKGTVNISGTRTPVKFKNGIMLVGVDKHTNKEKISEIFDKFGNK
;
A
#
# COMPACT_ATOMS: atom_id res chain seq x y z
N MET A 1 36.15 -33.81 91.84
CA MET A 1 36.00 -33.42 90.41
C MET A 1 34.68 -33.90 89.76
N LYS A 2 33.56 -34.03 90.49
CA LYS A 2 32.27 -34.46 89.91
C LYS A 2 31.19 -33.35 89.84
N LYS A 3 31.42 -32.19 90.47
CA LYS A 3 30.45 -31.09 90.48
C LYS A 3 30.63 -30.04 89.37
N LEU A 4 31.79 -29.97 88.70
CA LEU A 4 31.99 -29.08 87.55
C LEU A 4 31.41 -29.63 86.23
N LEU A 5 31.36 -30.96 86.06
CA LEU A 5 30.81 -31.57 84.84
C LEU A 5 29.28 -31.45 84.73
N SER A 6 28.58 -31.34 85.86
CA SER A 6 27.12 -31.23 85.88
C SER A 6 26.63 -29.85 85.42
N LEU A 7 27.38 -28.78 85.63
CA LEU A 7 26.93 -27.41 85.32
C LEU A 7 27.15 -27.04 83.84
N VAL A 8 28.22 -27.57 83.24
CA VAL A 8 28.56 -27.32 81.82
C VAL A 8 27.62 -28.08 80.89
N LEU A 9 27.14 -29.26 81.29
CA LEU A 9 26.24 -30.08 80.47
C LEU A 9 24.80 -29.55 80.47
N THR A 10 24.32 -28.92 81.55
CA THR A 10 22.99 -28.26 81.56
C THR A 10 23.02 -26.90 80.86
N GLY A 11 24.13 -26.16 80.95
CA GLY A 11 24.29 -24.88 80.24
C GLY A 11 24.31 -25.02 78.70
N ALA A 12 24.91 -26.09 78.17
CA ALA A 12 24.98 -26.34 76.72
C ALA A 12 23.66 -26.82 76.10
N ILE A 13 22.79 -27.47 76.89
CA ILE A 13 21.49 -27.99 76.42
C ILE A 13 20.41 -26.90 76.41
N VAL A 14 20.45 -25.94 77.35
CA VAL A 14 19.48 -24.84 77.36
C VAL A 14 19.75 -23.84 76.21
N PHE A 15 21.00 -23.63 75.81
CA PHE A 15 21.33 -22.75 74.67
C PHE A 15 20.99 -23.35 73.29
N SER A 16 20.85 -24.67 73.16
CA SER A 16 20.55 -25.33 71.87
C SER A 16 19.04 -25.45 71.58
N PHE A 17 18.18 -25.51 72.60
CA PHE A 17 16.73 -25.60 72.39
C PHE A 17 16.05 -24.25 72.10
N THR A 18 16.44 -23.17 72.79
CA THR A 18 15.85 -21.84 72.54
C THR A 18 16.36 -21.18 71.25
N GLY A 19 17.53 -21.60 70.76
CA GLY A 19 18.07 -21.17 69.46
C GLY A 19 17.32 -21.78 68.27
N CYS A 20 16.94 -23.07 68.35
CA CYS A 20 16.22 -23.76 67.28
C CYS A 20 14.79 -23.23 67.08
N GLU A 21 14.03 -22.96 68.15
CA GLU A 21 12.65 -22.44 68.00
C GLU A 21 12.62 -21.04 67.39
N ASN A 22 13.54 -20.16 67.79
CA ASN A 22 13.65 -18.81 67.22
C ASN A 22 14.13 -18.83 65.76
N MET A 23 15.02 -19.77 65.41
CA MET A 23 15.47 -19.98 64.04
C MET A 23 14.36 -20.53 63.14
N GLN A 24 13.56 -21.49 63.64
CA GLN A 24 12.40 -22.03 62.92
C GLN A 24 11.32 -20.96 62.67
N LYS A 25 11.09 -20.07 63.65
CA LYS A 25 10.14 -18.97 63.55
C LYS A 25 10.60 -17.91 62.55
N ALA A 26 11.88 -17.54 62.58
CA ALA A 26 12.50 -16.65 61.59
C ALA A 26 12.43 -17.25 60.17
N GLN A 27 12.64 -18.56 60.03
CA GLN A 27 12.56 -19.26 58.74
C GLN A 27 11.13 -19.24 58.18
N ASN A 28 10.12 -19.49 59.01
CA ASN A 28 8.70 -19.43 58.63
C ASN A 28 8.24 -18.00 58.27
N GLU A 29 8.73 -16.98 58.97
CA GLU A 29 8.46 -15.57 58.64
C GLU A 29 9.11 -15.17 57.32
N THR A 30 10.34 -15.63 57.08
CA THR A 30 11.08 -15.41 55.82
C THR A 30 10.38 -16.09 54.64
N GLU A 31 9.89 -17.32 54.79
CA GLU A 31 9.10 -18.00 53.75
C GLU A 31 7.79 -17.27 53.45
N LYS A 32 7.08 -16.77 54.47
CA LYS A 32 5.87 -15.97 54.29
C LYS A 32 6.15 -14.66 53.55
N GLN A 33 7.21 -13.96 53.91
CA GLN A 33 7.62 -12.74 53.22
C GLN A 33 8.01 -13.03 51.76
N THR A 34 8.73 -14.12 51.52
CA THR A 34 9.15 -14.54 50.17
C THR A 34 7.94 -14.89 49.29
N LYS A 35 6.95 -15.61 49.83
CA LYS A 35 5.67 -15.86 49.11
C LYS A 35 4.89 -14.59 48.82
N ASN A 36 4.82 -13.66 49.78
CA ASN A 36 4.13 -12.39 49.56
C ASN A 36 4.80 -11.53 48.49
N ILE A 37 6.14 -11.46 48.50
CA ILE A 37 6.92 -10.75 47.48
C ILE A 37 6.73 -11.43 46.12
N GLY A 38 6.80 -12.77 46.06
CA GLY A 38 6.56 -13.54 44.85
C GLY A 38 5.18 -13.24 44.23
N ASN A 39 4.12 -13.27 45.04
CA ASN A 39 2.77 -12.95 44.61
C ASN A 39 2.61 -11.49 44.14
N GLN A 40 3.34 -10.54 44.74
CA GLN A 40 3.33 -9.14 44.30
C GLN A 40 4.05 -8.96 42.96
N VAL A 41 5.19 -9.62 42.78
CA VAL A 41 5.97 -9.61 41.53
C VAL A 41 5.16 -10.24 40.39
N GLU A 42 4.47 -11.36 40.65
CA GLU A 42 3.61 -12.03 39.66
C GLU A 42 2.48 -11.11 39.19
N LYS A 43 1.74 -10.49 40.12
CA LYS A 43 0.69 -9.51 39.80
C LYS A 43 1.21 -8.28 39.06
N GLN A 44 2.41 -7.81 39.38
CA GLN A 44 3.02 -6.71 38.64
C GLN A 44 3.41 -7.12 37.22
N SER A 45 3.96 -8.34 37.06
CA SER A 45 4.32 -8.89 35.75
C SER A 45 3.10 -9.10 34.85
N GLU A 46 1.99 -9.60 35.39
CA GLU A 46 0.72 -9.74 34.65
C GLU A 46 0.19 -8.37 34.18
N ASN A 47 0.15 -7.37 35.07
CA ASN A 47 -0.29 -6.02 34.72
C ASN A 47 0.60 -5.36 33.65
N VAL A 48 1.91 -5.58 33.71
CA VAL A 48 2.84 -5.10 32.68
C VAL A 48 2.58 -5.82 31.36
N GLY A 49 2.40 -7.15 31.38
CA GLY A 49 2.08 -7.94 30.19
C GLY A 49 0.79 -7.48 29.50
N GLU A 50 -0.29 -7.27 30.26
CA GLU A 50 -1.56 -6.77 29.72
C GLU A 50 -1.44 -5.38 29.10
N ASN A 51 -0.68 -4.47 29.74
CA ASN A 51 -0.47 -3.12 29.21
C ASN A 51 0.35 -3.13 27.93
N VAL A 52 1.39 -3.96 27.85
CA VAL A 52 2.19 -4.13 26.63
C VAL A 52 1.33 -4.70 25.50
N GLN A 53 0.48 -5.68 25.80
CA GLN A 53 -0.43 -6.26 24.80
C GLN A 53 -1.41 -5.20 24.27
N LYS A 54 -2.08 -4.46 25.15
CA LYS A 54 -3.00 -3.37 24.76
C LYS A 54 -2.31 -2.28 23.94
N GLN A 55 -1.06 -1.93 24.26
CA GLN A 55 -0.30 -0.95 23.48
C GLN A 55 0.07 -1.49 22.10
N SER A 56 0.47 -2.77 22.01
CA SER A 56 0.80 -3.43 20.74
C SER A 56 -0.41 -3.52 19.80
N GLU A 57 -1.58 -3.90 20.33
CA GLU A 57 -2.83 -3.97 19.56
C GLU A 57 -3.23 -2.58 19.02
N ASN A 58 -3.18 -1.55 19.86
CA ASN A 58 -3.46 -0.16 19.45
C ASN A 58 -2.48 0.35 18.38
N LEU A 59 -1.20 0.02 18.49
CA LEU A 59 -0.19 0.33 17.48
C LEU A 59 -0.50 -0.37 16.14
N GLY A 60 -0.84 -1.66 16.18
CA GLY A 60 -1.22 -2.44 15.01
C GLY A 60 -2.44 -1.85 14.29
N GLU A 61 -3.50 -1.50 15.02
CA GLU A 61 -4.68 -0.86 14.45
C GLU A 61 -4.38 0.49 13.80
N ASN A 62 -3.54 1.32 14.43
CA ASN A 62 -3.18 2.63 13.89
C ASN A 62 -2.36 2.51 12.60
N VAL A 63 -1.40 1.57 12.55
CA VAL A 63 -0.62 1.29 11.33
C VAL A 63 -1.54 0.79 10.21
N GLN A 64 -2.51 -0.08 10.51
CA GLN A 64 -3.45 -0.58 9.52
C GLN A 64 -4.35 0.54 8.97
N LYS A 65 -4.88 1.41 9.83
CA LYS A 65 -5.68 2.59 9.44
C LYS A 65 -4.88 3.55 8.57
N GLN A 66 -3.64 3.85 8.95
CA GLN A 66 -2.75 4.71 8.16
C GLN A 66 -2.44 4.11 6.79
N THR A 67 -2.13 2.81 6.74
CA THR A 67 -1.84 2.10 5.48
C THR A 67 -3.04 2.12 4.53
N LYS A 68 -4.25 1.90 5.05
CA LYS A 68 -5.49 1.99 4.26
C LYS A 68 -5.72 3.40 3.71
N ASN A 69 -5.57 4.43 4.55
CA ASN A 69 -5.73 5.83 4.14
C ASN A 69 -4.72 6.24 3.06
N VAL A 70 -3.47 5.81 3.18
CA VAL A 70 -2.45 6.04 2.14
C VAL A 70 -2.82 5.32 0.85
N GLY A 71 -3.27 4.07 0.93
CA GLY A 71 -3.76 3.32 -0.23
C GLY A 71 -4.91 4.04 -0.97
N GLU A 72 -5.92 4.49 -0.23
CA GLU A 72 -7.06 5.24 -0.79
C GLU A 72 -6.63 6.59 -1.39
N GLN A 73 -5.65 7.29 -0.81
CA GLN A 73 -5.12 8.53 -1.38
C GLN A 73 -4.35 8.28 -2.68
N VAL A 74 -3.55 7.21 -2.73
CA VAL A 74 -2.83 6.81 -3.95
C VAL A 74 -3.81 6.40 -5.05
N GLU A 75 -4.88 5.68 -4.71
CA GLU A 75 -5.94 5.30 -5.65
C GLU A 75 -6.67 6.52 -6.21
N LYS A 76 -7.09 7.46 -5.35
CA LYS A 76 -7.71 8.73 -5.79
C LYS A 76 -6.79 9.59 -6.63
N GLN A 77 -5.48 9.62 -6.33
CA GLN A 77 -4.50 10.32 -7.15
C GLN A 77 -4.31 9.63 -8.51
N SER A 78 -4.29 8.29 -8.53
CA SER A 78 -4.23 7.49 -9.75
C SER A 78 -5.46 7.72 -10.63
N GLU A 79 -6.66 7.71 -10.05
CA GLU A 79 -7.91 8.05 -10.74
C GLU A 79 -7.90 9.48 -11.28
N ASN A 80 -7.45 10.46 -10.49
CA ASN A 80 -7.34 11.85 -10.96
C ASN A 80 -6.34 12.01 -12.11
N ILE A 81 -5.22 11.27 -12.07
CA ILE A 81 -4.24 11.24 -13.16
C ILE A 81 -4.85 10.55 -14.39
N GLN A 82 -5.51 9.41 -14.23
CA GLN A 82 -6.22 8.73 -15.32
C GLN A 82 -7.30 9.64 -15.91
N ASN A 83 -8.02 10.40 -15.11
CA ASN A 83 -8.99 11.39 -15.57
C ASN A 83 -8.32 12.59 -16.28
N GLN A 84 -7.10 12.96 -15.90
CA GLN A 84 -6.35 14.05 -16.53
C GLN A 84 -5.76 13.66 -17.91
N PHE A 85 -5.41 12.39 -18.12
CA PHE A 85 -4.79 11.91 -19.37
C PHE A 85 -5.67 10.94 -20.16
N GLY A 86 -6.86 10.65 -19.66
CA GLY A 86 -7.81 9.71 -20.27
C GLY A 86 -8.48 10.26 -21.54
N ILE A 87 -9.11 9.34 -22.26
CA ILE A 87 -9.78 9.60 -23.53
C ILE A 87 -10.87 10.67 -23.37
N ASP A 88 -11.65 10.63 -22.28
CA ASP A 88 -12.74 11.60 -22.06
C ASP A 88 -12.22 13.04 -21.95
N ASN A 89 -11.10 13.27 -21.26
CA ASN A 89 -10.50 14.60 -21.18
C ASN A 89 -9.93 15.04 -22.53
N LEU A 90 -9.34 14.14 -23.32
CA LEU A 90 -8.91 14.46 -24.69
C LEU A 90 -10.11 14.89 -25.55
N MET A 91 -11.22 14.16 -25.47
CA MET A 91 -12.44 14.51 -26.20
C MET A 91 -13.00 15.86 -25.76
N ASP A 92 -12.94 16.18 -24.48
CA ASP A 92 -13.32 17.51 -23.98
C ASP A 92 -12.43 18.64 -24.51
N GLN A 93 -11.12 18.40 -24.70
CA GLN A 93 -10.24 19.37 -25.35
C GLN A 93 -10.64 19.60 -26.81
N PHE A 94 -11.00 18.53 -27.53
CA PHE A 94 -11.53 18.68 -28.89
C PHE A 94 -12.86 19.45 -28.90
N ARG A 95 -13.80 19.14 -27.98
CA ARG A 95 -15.06 19.90 -27.85
C ARG A 95 -14.80 21.39 -27.59
N LYS A 96 -13.91 21.71 -26.66
CA LYS A 96 -13.51 23.11 -26.34
C LYS A 96 -12.87 23.82 -27.53
N ALA A 97 -12.16 23.08 -28.38
CA ALA A 97 -11.60 23.61 -29.61
C ALA A 97 -12.63 23.74 -30.75
N GLY A 98 -13.89 23.37 -30.53
CA GLY A 98 -15.00 23.54 -31.46
C GLY A 98 -15.29 22.33 -32.35
N PHE A 99 -14.71 21.16 -32.06
CA PHE A 99 -15.03 19.92 -32.78
C PHE A 99 -16.37 19.35 -32.31
N ALA A 100 -17.18 18.85 -33.25
CA ALA A 100 -18.33 18.03 -32.92
C ALA A 100 -17.88 16.60 -32.60
N ILE A 101 -18.10 16.12 -31.37
CA ILE A 101 -17.67 14.79 -30.95
C ILE A 101 -18.88 13.85 -30.87
N GLY A 102 -18.84 12.77 -31.65
CA GLY A 102 -19.84 11.71 -31.64
C GLY A 102 -19.72 10.79 -30.42
N ALA A 103 -20.58 9.78 -30.37
CA ALA A 103 -20.51 8.76 -29.32
C ALA A 103 -19.24 7.90 -29.47
N ASN A 104 -18.73 7.41 -28.34
CA ASN A 104 -17.62 6.46 -28.31
C ASN A 104 -18.14 5.06 -28.67
N GLU A 105 -17.63 4.47 -29.75
CA GLU A 105 -17.90 3.09 -30.13
C GLU A 105 -16.71 2.23 -29.70
N LYS A 106 -16.93 1.22 -28.84
CA LYS A 106 -15.85 0.34 -28.38
C LYS A 106 -15.35 -0.54 -29.54
N ILE A 107 -14.05 -0.60 -29.75
CA ILE A 107 -13.40 -1.41 -30.80
C ILE A 107 -12.42 -2.42 -30.20
N PRO A 108 -12.06 -3.50 -30.90
CA PRO A 108 -11.05 -4.45 -30.43
C PRO A 108 -9.70 -3.77 -30.19
N PHE A 109 -9.06 -4.08 -29.06
CA PHE A 109 -7.81 -3.41 -28.64
C PHE A 109 -6.83 -4.35 -27.92
N GLU A 110 -7.28 -5.52 -27.52
CA GLU A 110 -6.55 -6.49 -26.70
C GLU A 110 -5.30 -6.97 -27.42
N ASN A 111 -5.39 -7.17 -28.74
CA ASN A 111 -4.27 -7.58 -29.60
C ASN A 111 -3.16 -6.53 -29.71
N LEU A 112 -3.44 -5.28 -29.31
CA LEU A 112 -2.44 -4.21 -29.27
C LEU A 112 -1.82 -4.08 -27.87
N GLY A 113 -2.31 -4.82 -26.87
CA GLY A 113 -1.91 -4.65 -25.48
C GLY A 113 -2.40 -3.34 -24.85
N ALA A 114 -3.46 -2.75 -25.40
CA ALA A 114 -4.12 -1.56 -24.83
C ALA A 114 -5.08 -1.95 -23.68
N LYS A 115 -5.38 -0.99 -22.81
CA LYS A 115 -6.39 -1.08 -21.74
C LYS A 115 -7.80 -0.80 -22.27
N ASN A 116 -7.92 0.17 -23.18
CA ASN A 116 -9.17 0.55 -23.84
C ASN A 116 -8.93 0.89 -25.32
N GLY A 117 -9.99 0.81 -26.12
CA GLY A 117 -10.00 1.21 -27.52
C GLY A 117 -11.39 1.69 -27.94
N TYR A 118 -11.45 2.88 -28.52
CA TYR A 118 -12.69 3.48 -28.99
C TYR A 118 -12.51 4.08 -30.37
N ARG A 119 -13.54 3.94 -31.18
CA ARG A 119 -13.77 4.69 -32.40
C ARG A 119 -14.63 5.89 -32.07
N VAL A 120 -14.16 7.09 -32.43
CA VAL A 120 -14.85 8.34 -32.15
C VAL A 120 -14.99 9.14 -33.42
N LYS A 121 -16.20 9.63 -33.68
CA LYS A 121 -16.43 10.59 -34.76
C LYS A 121 -16.03 11.98 -34.29
N VAL A 122 -15.14 12.63 -35.02
CA VAL A 122 -14.71 14.01 -34.80
C VAL A 122 -15.10 14.79 -36.05
N ASP A 123 -16.04 15.73 -35.90
CA ASP A 123 -16.79 16.34 -36.99
C ASP A 123 -17.44 15.28 -37.92
N ASN A 124 -16.90 15.12 -39.12
CA ASN A 124 -17.35 14.18 -40.14
C ASN A 124 -16.43 12.97 -40.30
N ASP A 125 -15.23 13.03 -39.73
CA ASP A 125 -14.19 12.02 -39.86
C ASP A 125 -14.12 11.15 -38.61
N VAL A 126 -13.43 10.02 -38.72
CA VAL A 126 -13.34 9.02 -37.64
C VAL A 126 -11.89 8.91 -37.18
N ILE A 127 -11.70 8.87 -35.87
CA ILE A 127 -10.41 8.61 -35.23
C ILE A 127 -10.58 7.42 -34.29
N ASP A 128 -9.67 6.45 -34.41
CA ASP A 128 -9.56 5.36 -33.45
C ASP A 128 -8.56 5.78 -32.36
N VAL A 129 -8.94 5.61 -31.11
CA VAL A 129 -8.20 6.04 -29.92
C VAL A 129 -7.97 4.85 -29.02
N TYR A 130 -6.72 4.59 -28.68
CA TYR A 130 -6.32 3.52 -27.78
C TYR A 130 -5.64 4.09 -26.55
N GLU A 131 -5.98 3.56 -25.39
CA GLU A 131 -5.38 3.91 -24.11
C GLU A 131 -4.56 2.74 -23.59
N PHE A 132 -3.34 3.02 -23.17
CA PHE A 132 -2.37 2.06 -22.66
C PHE A 132 -2.08 2.32 -21.20
N ASP A 133 -2.09 1.27 -20.38
CA ASP A 133 -1.57 1.35 -19.02
C ASP A 133 -0.04 1.31 -19.06
N MET A 134 0.58 2.49 -19.06
CA MET A 134 2.04 2.63 -19.18
C MET A 134 2.80 2.01 -17.99
N ASN A 135 2.14 1.80 -16.85
CA ASN A 135 2.74 1.20 -15.66
C ASN A 135 2.67 -0.34 -15.71
N ASN A 136 1.74 -0.89 -16.49
CA ASN A 136 1.47 -2.32 -16.56
C ASN A 136 1.33 -2.82 -18.01
N LEU A 137 2.33 -2.54 -18.85
CA LEU A 137 2.34 -2.97 -20.25
C LEU A 137 2.74 -4.44 -20.40
N SER A 138 1.95 -5.18 -21.19
CA SER A 138 2.34 -6.49 -21.71
C SER A 138 3.53 -6.39 -22.68
N ALA A 139 4.13 -7.53 -23.06
CA ALA A 139 5.21 -7.56 -24.05
C ALA A 139 4.77 -6.95 -25.41
N GLU A 140 3.55 -7.26 -25.85
CA GLU A 140 2.99 -6.67 -27.07
C GLU A 140 2.71 -5.18 -26.89
N GLY A 141 2.14 -4.76 -25.75
CA GLY A 141 1.90 -3.35 -25.46
C GLY A 141 3.19 -2.51 -25.45
N LYS A 142 4.30 -3.06 -24.92
CA LYS A 142 5.62 -2.41 -24.99
C LYS A 142 6.08 -2.21 -26.44
N LYS A 143 5.99 -3.26 -27.26
CA LYS A 143 6.36 -3.19 -28.68
C LYS A 143 5.51 -2.17 -29.44
N VAL A 144 4.18 -2.23 -29.30
CA VAL A 144 3.26 -1.31 -29.96
C VAL A 144 3.53 0.14 -29.53
N THR A 145 3.68 0.40 -28.24
CA THR A 145 3.97 1.77 -27.76
C THR A 145 5.33 2.29 -28.21
N ASP A 146 6.36 1.44 -28.31
CA ASP A 146 7.67 1.83 -28.84
C ASP A 146 7.66 2.11 -30.34
N GLU A 147 6.84 1.39 -31.11
CA GLU A 147 6.54 1.71 -32.51
C GLU A 147 5.75 3.02 -32.61
N ALA A 148 4.72 3.20 -31.78
CA ALA A 148 3.85 4.37 -31.79
C ALA A 148 4.59 5.67 -31.48
N LYS A 149 5.58 5.64 -30.57
CA LYS A 149 6.49 6.78 -30.32
C LYS A 149 7.27 7.23 -31.57
N LYS A 150 7.48 6.34 -32.53
CA LYS A 150 8.12 6.63 -33.83
C LYS A 150 7.12 7.13 -34.88
N GLY A 151 5.84 7.24 -34.54
CA GLY A 151 4.77 7.77 -35.38
C GLY A 151 4.10 6.75 -36.29
N THR A 152 4.45 5.46 -36.20
CA THR A 152 3.82 4.40 -37.00
C THR A 152 3.77 3.08 -36.23
N VAL A 153 2.67 2.34 -36.33
CA VAL A 153 2.52 1.00 -35.75
C VAL A 153 2.09 -0.01 -36.81
N ASN A 154 2.46 -1.27 -36.65
CA ASN A 154 1.92 -2.35 -37.47
C ASN A 154 0.59 -2.85 -36.92
N ILE A 155 -0.52 -2.54 -37.59
CA ILE A 155 -1.86 -3.04 -37.26
C ILE A 155 -2.30 -3.99 -38.38
N SER A 156 -2.50 -5.26 -38.04
CA SER A 156 -2.93 -6.30 -38.97
C SER A 156 -2.07 -6.39 -40.25
N GLY A 157 -0.74 -6.26 -40.12
CA GLY A 157 0.20 -6.36 -41.24
C GLY A 157 0.42 -5.04 -42.00
N THR A 158 -0.28 -3.97 -41.64
CA THR A 158 -0.17 -2.66 -42.30
C THR A 158 0.51 -1.63 -41.40
N ARG A 159 1.54 -0.95 -41.93
CA ARG A 159 2.15 0.20 -41.25
C ARG A 159 1.19 1.38 -41.27
N THR A 160 0.64 1.69 -40.12
CA THR A 160 -0.38 2.72 -39.94
C THR A 160 0.22 3.93 -39.24
N PRO A 161 0.10 5.15 -39.79
CA PRO A 161 0.51 6.37 -39.11
C PRO A 161 -0.31 6.60 -37.84
N VAL A 162 0.38 6.99 -36.75
CA VAL A 162 -0.25 7.27 -35.47
C VAL A 162 0.38 8.46 -34.77
N LYS A 163 -0.39 9.09 -33.89
CA LYS A 163 0.11 10.01 -32.88
C LYS A 163 0.09 9.30 -31.54
N PHE A 164 1.16 9.39 -30.76
CA PHE A 164 1.24 8.74 -29.45
C PHE A 164 1.79 9.68 -28.39
N LYS A 165 1.07 9.82 -27.27
CA LYS A 165 1.48 10.64 -26.14
C LYS A 165 0.77 10.21 -24.86
N ASN A 166 1.53 10.15 -23.76
CA ASN A 166 1.01 9.88 -22.41
C ASN A 166 0.10 8.63 -22.31
N GLY A 167 0.46 7.56 -23.04
CA GLY A 167 -0.34 6.33 -23.06
C GLY A 167 -1.57 6.40 -23.96
N ILE A 168 -1.82 7.49 -24.66
CA ILE A 168 -2.88 7.61 -25.66
C ILE A 168 -2.29 7.49 -27.06
N MET A 169 -2.90 6.66 -27.90
CA MET A 169 -2.57 6.52 -29.32
C MET A 169 -3.77 6.93 -30.17
N LEU A 170 -3.57 7.84 -31.12
CA LEU A 170 -4.56 8.22 -32.12
C LEU A 170 -4.19 7.63 -33.49
N VAL A 171 -5.17 7.00 -34.13
CA VAL A 171 -5.06 6.41 -35.46
C VAL A 171 -6.04 7.12 -36.39
N GLY A 172 -5.62 7.44 -37.61
CA GLY A 172 -6.46 8.09 -38.62
C GLY A 172 -6.45 9.62 -38.59
N VAL A 173 -5.67 10.24 -37.68
CA VAL A 173 -5.49 11.71 -37.64
C VAL A 173 -4.95 12.25 -38.97
N ASP A 174 -4.06 11.51 -39.63
CA ASP A 174 -3.46 11.87 -40.92
C ASP A 174 -4.48 12.04 -42.05
N LYS A 175 -5.63 11.36 -41.93
CA LYS A 175 -6.74 11.38 -42.90
C LYS A 175 -7.82 12.39 -42.54
N HIS A 176 -7.79 12.94 -41.34
CA HIS A 176 -8.81 13.87 -40.86
C HIS A 176 -8.68 15.24 -41.54
N THR A 177 -9.81 15.86 -41.90
CA THR A 177 -9.86 17.17 -42.59
C THR A 177 -9.08 18.25 -41.82
N ASN A 178 -9.32 18.33 -40.50
CA ASN A 178 -8.66 19.24 -39.57
C ASN A 178 -7.42 18.64 -38.84
N LYS A 179 -6.63 17.78 -39.51
CA LYS A 179 -5.50 17.04 -38.89
C LYS A 179 -4.48 17.90 -38.13
N GLU A 180 -4.19 19.10 -38.61
CA GLU A 180 -3.18 19.97 -37.98
C GLU A 180 -3.66 20.49 -36.64
N LYS A 181 -4.92 20.93 -36.56
CA LYS A 181 -5.53 21.42 -35.32
C LYS A 181 -5.69 20.29 -34.29
N ILE A 182 -6.08 19.10 -34.74
CA ILE A 182 -6.15 17.91 -33.88
C ILE A 182 -4.76 17.55 -33.34
N SER A 183 -3.76 17.55 -34.23
CA SER A 183 -2.37 17.29 -33.85
C SER A 183 -1.87 18.33 -32.85
N GLU A 184 -2.14 19.62 -33.06
CA GLU A 184 -1.75 20.68 -32.13
C GLU A 184 -2.35 20.50 -30.74
N ILE A 185 -3.65 20.19 -30.66
CA ILE A 185 -4.33 19.93 -29.38
C ILE A 185 -3.74 18.70 -28.71
N PHE A 186 -3.51 17.63 -29.45
CA PHE A 186 -2.93 16.40 -28.93
C PHE A 186 -1.47 16.57 -28.49
N ASP A 187 -0.67 17.33 -29.24
CA ASP A 187 0.72 17.61 -28.90
C ASP A 187 0.83 18.50 -27.65
N LYS A 188 -0.19 19.31 -27.34
CA LYS A 188 -0.34 20.06 -26.08
C LYS A 188 -1.00 19.26 -24.96
N PHE A 189 -1.70 18.17 -25.28
CA PHE A 189 -2.43 17.36 -24.31
C PHE A 189 -1.50 16.81 -23.23
N GLY A 190 -1.87 17.03 -21.97
CA GLY A 190 -1.13 16.56 -20.82
C GLY A 190 0.15 17.33 -20.46
N ASN A 191 0.49 18.41 -21.17
CA ASN A 191 1.53 19.33 -20.71
C ASN A 191 0.87 20.36 -19.78
N LYS A 192 1.10 20.24 -18.47
CA LYS A 192 0.83 21.29 -17.47
C LYS A 192 2.09 21.57 -16.69
#